data_AF-A0A951HKD1-F1
#
_entry.id   AF-A0A951HKD1-F1
#
_cell.length_a   1.000
_cell.length_b   1.000
_cell.length_c   1.000
_cell.angle_alpha   90.00
_cell.angle_beta   90.00
_cell.angle_gamma   90.00
#
_symmetry.space_group_name_H-M   'P 1'
#
loop_
_entity.id
_entity.type
_entity.pdbx_description
1 polymer ?
#
loop_
_entity_poly.entity_id
_entity_poly.type
_entity_poly.pdbx_seq_one_letter_code
_entity_poly.pdbx_strand_id
1 'polypeptide(L)'
;MFGRRTESPERRLKNNFWPHWLKRSGLDAEARAAGLDEELDTLRGTICEMGGLAEVAIRDAMEALIRRDQAAAADVVRRDKKIDALETEIERRVVEIIGQRAPTEADLRDVVAALKIAGVVERIGDYAKNIAKRVASVEDSRIRPISLLPEMARIAAEMVHDVLDAFAARDARKAAAVVERDAAVDDFYNSIFRSLLTHMMESPHNITPATHLLFVARNLERIGDHATNVAEMVYFAATGEYLGDRHKGADTTAIGAGAIGAEPNG
;
A
#
# COMPACT_ATOMS: atom_id res chain seq x y z
N MET A 1 -60.25 -43.25 10.12
CA MET A 1 -60.07 -41.82 10.49
C MET A 1 -58.59 -41.54 10.70
N PHE A 2 -58.13 -40.45 10.10
CA PHE A 2 -56.77 -39.93 9.96
C PHE A 2 -55.83 -40.05 11.18
N GLY A 3 -54.64 -40.61 10.97
CA GLY A 3 -53.45 -40.35 11.78
C GLY A 3 -52.44 -39.53 10.97
N ARG A 4 -52.40 -38.20 11.17
CA ARG A 4 -51.35 -37.34 10.60
C ARG A 4 -50.07 -37.52 11.41
N ARG A 5 -49.04 -38.13 10.81
CA ARG A 5 -47.66 -38.04 11.33
C ARG A 5 -47.18 -36.61 11.10
N THR A 6 -47.01 -35.85 12.17
CA THR A 6 -46.31 -34.56 12.13
C THR A 6 -44.82 -34.86 12.04
N GLU A 7 -44.19 -34.52 10.91
CA GLU A 7 -42.73 -34.47 10.82
C GLU A 7 -42.19 -33.43 11.81
N SER A 8 -41.08 -33.75 12.48
CA SER A 8 -40.44 -32.83 13.43
C SER A 8 -39.86 -31.61 12.69
N PRO A 9 -39.89 -30.40 13.30
CA PRO A 9 -39.36 -29.17 12.70
C PRO A 9 -37.89 -29.28 12.26
N GLU A 10 -37.11 -30.11 12.95
CA GLU A 10 -35.69 -30.31 12.70
C GLU A 10 -35.38 -31.05 11.38
N ARG A 11 -36.32 -31.85 10.86
CA ARG A 11 -36.15 -32.51 9.55
C ARG A 11 -36.37 -31.58 8.36
N ARG A 12 -37.02 -30.42 8.54
CA ARG A 12 -37.21 -29.41 7.48
C ARG A 12 -35.98 -28.55 7.21
N LEU A 13 -35.01 -28.51 8.12
CA LEU A 13 -33.85 -27.60 8.01
C LEU A 13 -32.62 -28.23 7.34
N LYS A 14 -32.62 -29.55 7.06
CA LYS A 14 -31.43 -30.23 6.53
C LYS A 14 -31.35 -30.37 5.01
N ASN A 15 -32.29 -29.80 4.24
CA ASN A 15 -32.37 -30.15 2.82
C ASN A 15 -32.54 -29.01 1.80
N ASN A 16 -32.43 -27.72 2.14
CA ASN A 16 -32.66 -26.65 1.15
C ASN A 16 -31.97 -25.32 1.45
N PHE A 17 -30.67 -25.31 1.76
CA PHE A 17 -29.93 -24.03 1.88
C PHE A 17 -29.33 -23.53 0.56
N TRP A 18 -29.33 -24.36 -0.49
CA TRP A 18 -28.74 -24.02 -1.79
C TRP A 18 -29.81 -24.00 -2.90
N PRO A 19 -29.92 -22.92 -3.68
CA PRO A 19 -30.83 -22.84 -4.82
C PRO A 19 -30.65 -24.01 -5.81
N HIS A 20 -31.74 -24.49 -6.40
CA HIS A 20 -31.73 -25.65 -7.32
C HIS A 20 -30.82 -25.49 -8.56
N TRP A 21 -30.47 -24.25 -8.95
CA TRP A 21 -29.53 -23.98 -10.03
C TRP A 21 -28.04 -24.24 -9.66
N LEU A 22 -27.72 -24.48 -8.39
CA LEU A 22 -26.42 -25.00 -7.95
C LEU A 22 -26.26 -26.53 -8.16
N LYS A 23 -27.32 -27.27 -8.50
CA LYS A 23 -27.25 -28.71 -8.79
C LYS A 23 -26.92 -29.03 -10.25
N ARG A 24 -25.98 -28.30 -10.88
CA ARG A 24 -25.54 -28.54 -12.26
C ARG A 24 -24.19 -29.25 -12.32
N SER A 25 -24.00 -30.05 -13.38
CA SER A 25 -22.93 -31.03 -13.58
C SER A 25 -21.51 -30.52 -13.32
N GLY A 26 -20.60 -31.41 -12.90
CA GLY A 26 -19.20 -31.08 -12.56
C GLY A 26 -18.42 -30.35 -13.66
N LEU A 27 -18.74 -30.57 -14.94
CA LEU A 27 -18.14 -29.86 -16.08
C LEU A 27 -18.40 -28.34 -16.05
N ASP A 28 -19.55 -27.89 -15.54
CA ASP A 28 -19.87 -26.45 -15.42
C ASP A 28 -19.13 -25.81 -14.24
N ALA A 29 -18.81 -26.59 -13.20
CA ALA A 29 -18.06 -26.11 -12.04
C ALA A 29 -16.56 -25.97 -12.37
N GLU A 30 -15.98 -26.93 -13.08
CA GLU A 30 -14.58 -26.86 -13.54
C GLU A 30 -14.36 -25.71 -14.52
N ALA A 31 -15.25 -25.51 -15.50
CA ALA A 31 -15.15 -24.38 -16.43
C ALA A 31 -15.33 -23.02 -15.74
N ARG A 32 -16.15 -22.95 -14.68
CA ARG A 32 -16.30 -21.75 -13.85
C ARG A 32 -15.05 -21.46 -13.03
N ALA A 33 -14.43 -22.48 -12.45
CA ALA A 33 -13.19 -22.38 -11.69
C ALA A 33 -12.02 -21.95 -12.59
N ALA A 34 -11.84 -22.58 -13.76
CA ALA A 34 -10.81 -22.21 -14.71
C ALA A 34 -10.93 -20.75 -15.19
N GLY A 35 -12.16 -20.28 -15.42
CA GLY A 35 -12.41 -18.87 -15.76
C GLY A 35 -12.17 -17.90 -14.60
N LEU A 36 -12.34 -18.35 -13.35
CA LEU A 36 -12.03 -17.55 -12.17
C LEU A 36 -10.52 -17.39 -11.97
N ASP A 37 -9.75 -18.48 -12.16
CA ASP A 37 -8.29 -18.43 -12.09
C ASP A 37 -7.71 -17.42 -13.08
N GLU A 38 -8.19 -17.42 -14.33
CA GLU A 38 -7.79 -16.46 -15.36
C GLU A 38 -8.17 -15.01 -15.02
N GLU A 39 -9.36 -14.80 -14.45
CA GLU A 39 -9.80 -13.48 -13.97
C GLU A 39 -8.93 -12.97 -12.80
N LEU A 40 -8.56 -13.85 -11.87
CA LEU A 40 -7.67 -13.55 -10.75
C LEU A 40 -6.24 -13.25 -11.22
N ASP A 41 -5.73 -14.00 -12.20
CA ASP A 41 -4.42 -13.73 -12.81
C ASP A 41 -4.40 -12.40 -13.55
N THR A 42 -5.50 -12.08 -14.24
CA THR A 42 -5.64 -10.77 -14.88
C THR A 42 -5.65 -9.64 -13.84
N LEU A 43 -6.39 -9.80 -12.73
CA LEU A 43 -6.37 -8.83 -11.62
C LEU A 43 -4.96 -8.64 -11.05
N ARG A 44 -4.23 -9.73 -10.78
CA ARG A 44 -2.84 -9.68 -10.33
C ARG A 44 -1.96 -8.92 -11.31
N GLY A 45 -2.09 -9.23 -12.60
CA GLY A 45 -1.35 -8.55 -13.67
C GLY A 45 -1.60 -7.05 -13.70
N THR A 46 -2.86 -6.62 -13.61
CA THR A 46 -3.22 -5.19 -13.57
C THR A 46 -2.68 -4.49 -12.32
N ILE A 47 -2.72 -5.15 -11.16
CA ILE A 47 -2.13 -4.60 -9.92
C ILE A 47 -0.61 -4.47 -10.03
N CYS A 48 0.07 -5.45 -10.64
CA CYS A 48 1.51 -5.36 -10.90
C CYS A 48 1.85 -4.24 -11.88
N GLU A 49 1.03 -4.02 -12.91
CA GLU A 49 1.16 -2.87 -13.82
C GLU A 49 1.03 -1.54 -13.05
N MET A 50 0.02 -1.40 -12.19
CA MET A 50 -0.15 -0.23 -11.32
C MET A 50 1.07 -0.01 -10.43
N GLY A 51 1.59 -1.08 -9.84
CA GLY A 51 2.77 -1.06 -9.01
C GLY A 51 4.01 -0.56 -9.72
N GLY A 52 4.29 -1.10 -10.91
CA GLY A 52 5.40 -0.65 -11.74
C GLY A 52 5.28 0.83 -12.13
N LEU A 53 4.06 1.33 -12.38
CA LEU A 53 3.82 2.75 -12.61
C LEU A 53 4.09 3.59 -11.35
N ALA A 54 3.69 3.11 -10.17
CA ALA A 54 3.93 3.78 -8.90
C ALA A 54 5.43 3.83 -8.55
N GLU A 55 6.17 2.73 -8.75
CA GLU A 55 7.64 2.69 -8.58
C GLU A 55 8.35 3.69 -9.50
N VAL A 56 7.95 3.73 -10.77
CA VAL A 56 8.44 4.71 -11.74
C VAL A 56 8.11 6.14 -11.28
N ALA A 57 6.90 6.40 -10.78
CA ALA A 57 6.51 7.71 -10.27
C ALA A 57 7.37 8.14 -9.08
N ILE A 58 7.69 7.25 -8.14
CA ILE A 58 8.56 7.54 -6.99
C ILE A 58 9.95 7.96 -7.48
N ARG A 59 10.56 7.15 -8.35
CA ARG A 59 11.89 7.41 -8.90
C ARG A 59 11.93 8.73 -9.65
N ASP A 60 10.99 8.94 -10.58
CA ASP A 60 10.96 10.13 -11.43
C ASP A 60 10.66 11.40 -10.61
N ALA A 61 9.80 11.31 -9.58
CA ALA A 61 9.55 12.42 -8.65
C ALA A 61 10.82 12.80 -7.87
N MET A 62 11.60 11.80 -7.45
CA MET A 62 12.85 12.02 -6.75
C MET A 62 13.92 12.60 -7.67
N GLU A 63 14.04 12.10 -8.91
CA GLU A 63 14.95 12.67 -9.90
C GLU A 63 14.59 14.13 -10.21
N ALA A 64 13.30 14.42 -10.43
CA ALA A 64 12.82 15.79 -10.63
C ALA A 64 13.15 16.70 -9.44
N LEU A 65 13.02 16.21 -8.21
CA LEU A 65 13.38 16.95 -6.99
C LEU A 65 14.89 17.26 -6.91
N ILE A 66 15.74 16.28 -7.15
CA ILE A 66 17.20 16.44 -7.11
C ILE A 66 17.70 17.39 -8.19
N ARG A 67 17.16 17.25 -9.40
CA ARG A 67 17.51 18.06 -10.56
C ARG A 67 16.82 19.41 -10.60
N ARG A 68 15.81 19.62 -9.74
CA ARG A 68 14.91 20.79 -9.73
C ARG A 68 14.19 20.97 -11.06
N ASP A 69 13.85 19.85 -11.70
CA ASP A 69 13.22 19.84 -13.00
C ASP A 69 11.70 19.93 -12.85
N GLN A 70 11.18 21.15 -13.01
CA GLN A 70 9.74 21.39 -12.91
C GLN A 70 8.94 20.71 -14.04
N ALA A 71 9.54 20.55 -15.23
CA ALA A 71 8.85 19.91 -16.35
C ALA A 71 8.70 18.40 -16.11
N ALA A 72 9.76 17.75 -15.61
CA ALA A 72 9.71 16.35 -15.17
C ALA A 72 8.73 16.16 -14.01
N ALA A 73 8.72 17.06 -13.03
CA ALA A 73 7.75 17.02 -11.93
C ALA A 73 6.29 17.10 -12.42
N ALA A 74 6.01 18.01 -13.36
CA ALA A 74 4.67 18.16 -13.95
C ALA A 74 4.25 16.92 -14.75
N ASP A 75 5.19 16.22 -15.39
CA ASP A 75 4.93 14.95 -16.07
C ASP A 75 4.52 13.84 -15.08
N VAL A 76 5.21 13.72 -13.94
CA VAL A 76 4.82 12.76 -12.87
C VAL A 76 3.39 13.01 -12.42
N VAL A 77 3.04 14.26 -12.12
CA VAL A 77 1.68 14.63 -11.69
C VAL A 77 0.63 14.30 -12.76
N ARG A 78 0.97 14.43 -14.05
CA ARG A 78 0.05 14.10 -15.15
C ARG A 78 -0.16 12.60 -15.30
N ARG A 79 0.90 11.80 -15.17
CA ARG A 79 0.87 10.34 -15.36
C ARG A 79 0.11 9.60 -14.25
N ASP A 80 0.02 10.20 -13.07
CA ASP A 80 -0.73 9.68 -11.92
C ASP A 80 -2.17 9.24 -12.27
N LYS A 81 -2.85 9.97 -13.16
CA LYS A 81 -4.22 9.62 -13.64
C LYS A 81 -4.33 8.22 -14.24
N LYS A 82 -3.24 7.63 -14.73
CA LYS A 82 -3.23 6.26 -15.24
C LYS A 82 -3.34 5.25 -14.11
N ILE A 83 -2.76 5.54 -12.93
CA ILE A 83 -2.88 4.71 -11.73
C ILE A 83 -4.34 4.74 -11.26
N ASP A 84 -4.96 5.93 -11.12
CA ASP A 84 -6.39 6.09 -10.76
C ASP A 84 -7.32 5.29 -11.69
N ALA A 85 -7.03 5.32 -13.00
CA ALA A 85 -7.83 4.62 -13.99
C ALA A 85 -7.73 3.09 -13.86
N LEU A 86 -6.54 2.57 -13.54
CA LEU A 86 -6.32 1.14 -13.32
C LEU A 86 -6.96 0.67 -12.00
N GLU A 87 -6.91 1.49 -10.95
CA GLU A 87 -7.62 1.22 -9.69
C GLU A 87 -9.12 1.04 -9.96
N THR A 88 -9.73 2.02 -10.64
CA THR A 88 -11.15 1.97 -11.03
C THR A 88 -11.48 0.72 -11.87
N GLU A 89 -10.58 0.31 -12.76
CA GLU A 89 -10.74 -0.91 -13.55
C GLU A 89 -10.76 -2.17 -12.66
N ILE A 90 -9.85 -2.25 -11.68
CA ILE A 90 -9.78 -3.36 -10.73
C ILE A 90 -11.04 -3.41 -9.86
N GLU A 91 -11.49 -2.27 -9.33
CA GLU A 91 -12.71 -2.21 -8.53
C GLU A 91 -13.92 -2.80 -9.29
N ARG A 92 -14.08 -2.41 -10.57
CA ARG A 92 -15.15 -2.93 -11.42
C ARG A 92 -15.02 -4.45 -11.62
N ARG A 93 -13.81 -4.93 -11.94
CA ARG A 93 -13.55 -6.37 -12.16
C ARG A 93 -13.81 -7.19 -10.89
N VAL A 94 -13.43 -6.68 -9.72
CA VAL A 94 -13.70 -7.32 -8.43
C VAL A 94 -15.20 -7.51 -8.21
N VAL A 95 -16.02 -6.49 -8.48
CA VAL A 95 -17.49 -6.58 -8.35
C VAL A 95 -18.06 -7.62 -9.30
N GLU A 96 -17.55 -7.69 -10.54
CA GLU A 96 -17.97 -8.66 -11.54
C GLU A 96 -17.64 -10.10 -11.10
N ILE A 97 -16.43 -10.35 -10.61
CA ILE A 97 -16.00 -11.67 -10.13
C ILE A 97 -16.90 -12.14 -8.98
N ILE A 98 -17.11 -11.30 -7.96
CA ILE A 98 -17.95 -11.64 -6.80
C ILE A 98 -19.38 -11.94 -7.25
N GLY A 99 -19.93 -11.12 -8.15
CA GLY A 99 -21.31 -11.24 -8.61
C GLY A 99 -21.57 -12.44 -9.52
N GLN A 100 -20.59 -12.85 -10.35
CA GLN A 100 -20.81 -13.83 -11.42
C GLN A 100 -20.23 -15.22 -11.12
N ARG A 101 -19.16 -15.31 -10.32
CA ARG A 101 -18.39 -16.54 -10.14
C ARG A 101 -18.70 -17.30 -8.86
N ALA A 102 -19.31 -16.65 -7.85
CA ALA A 102 -19.57 -17.22 -6.52
C ALA A 102 -18.30 -17.89 -5.93
N PRO A 103 -17.22 -17.11 -5.72
CA PRO A 103 -15.91 -17.62 -5.29
C PRO A 103 -15.97 -18.45 -4.00
N THR A 104 -15.04 -19.39 -3.85
CA THR A 104 -14.83 -20.08 -2.56
C THR A 104 -14.28 -19.10 -1.52
N GLU A 105 -14.16 -19.52 -0.26
CA GLU A 105 -13.57 -18.69 0.78
C GLU A 105 -12.14 -18.23 0.44
N ALA A 106 -11.30 -19.15 -0.06
CA ALA A 106 -9.94 -18.84 -0.46
C ALA A 106 -9.90 -17.82 -1.60
N ASP A 107 -10.71 -18.05 -2.64
CA ASP A 107 -10.81 -17.12 -3.77
C ASP A 107 -11.32 -15.74 -3.32
N LEU A 108 -12.28 -15.70 -2.41
CA LEU A 108 -12.80 -14.43 -1.89
C LEU A 108 -11.73 -13.65 -1.12
N ARG A 109 -10.84 -14.32 -0.38
CA ARG A 109 -9.69 -13.65 0.25
C ARG A 109 -8.77 -13.03 -0.80
N ASP A 110 -8.49 -13.72 -1.89
CA ASP A 110 -7.66 -13.18 -2.98
C ASP A 110 -8.31 -11.97 -3.64
N VAL A 111 -9.61 -12.05 -3.96
CA VAL A 111 -10.37 -10.95 -4.58
C VAL A 111 -10.41 -9.73 -3.67
N VAL A 112 -10.67 -9.92 -2.37
CA VAL A 112 -10.71 -8.83 -1.38
C VAL A 112 -9.31 -8.25 -1.15
N ALA A 113 -8.27 -9.08 -1.12
CA ALA A 113 -6.90 -8.60 -1.03
C ALA A 113 -6.53 -7.77 -2.26
N ALA A 114 -6.86 -8.24 -3.48
CA ALA A 114 -6.63 -7.49 -4.71
C ALA A 114 -7.28 -6.10 -4.68
N LEU A 115 -8.55 -6.01 -4.25
CA LEU A 115 -9.25 -4.74 -4.09
C LEU A 115 -8.53 -3.79 -3.13
N LYS A 116 -8.17 -4.29 -1.94
CA LYS A 116 -7.51 -3.48 -0.91
C LYS A 116 -6.11 -3.04 -1.34
N ILE A 117 -5.36 -3.93 -1.99
CA ILE A 117 -4.01 -3.66 -2.47
C ILE A 117 -4.05 -2.60 -3.57
N ALA A 118 -5.01 -2.66 -4.50
CA ALA A 118 -5.14 -1.64 -5.55
C ALA A 118 -5.25 -0.22 -4.97
N GLY A 119 -6.09 -0.02 -3.94
CA GLY A 119 -6.20 1.27 -3.28
C GLY A 119 -4.99 1.66 -2.43
N VAL A 120 -4.18 0.70 -1.98
CA VAL A 120 -2.88 1.02 -1.35
C VAL A 120 -1.86 1.47 -2.41
N VAL A 121 -1.84 0.84 -3.58
CA VAL A 121 -0.96 1.21 -4.69
C VAL A 121 -1.33 2.59 -5.26
N GLU A 122 -2.61 2.93 -5.35
CA GLU A 122 -3.04 4.31 -5.68
C GLU A 122 -2.47 5.32 -4.69
N ARG A 123 -2.58 5.06 -3.38
CA ARG A 123 -2.03 5.96 -2.36
C ARG A 123 -0.52 6.14 -2.50
N ILE A 124 0.21 5.08 -2.85
CA ILE A 124 1.66 5.16 -3.14
C ILE A 124 1.91 6.10 -4.32
N GLY A 125 1.12 6.00 -5.40
CA GLY A 125 1.11 6.93 -6.52
C GLY A 125 0.86 8.38 -6.07
N ASP A 126 -0.15 8.62 -5.23
CA ASP A 126 -0.46 9.95 -4.70
C ASP A 126 0.70 10.54 -3.88
N TYR A 127 1.40 9.73 -3.07
CA TYR A 127 2.60 10.20 -2.37
C TYR A 127 3.72 10.60 -3.32
N ALA A 128 3.95 9.84 -4.39
CA ALA A 128 4.92 10.20 -5.43
C ALA A 128 4.52 11.51 -6.14
N LYS A 129 3.24 11.67 -6.52
CA LYS A 129 2.68 12.92 -7.04
C LYS A 129 2.89 14.08 -6.07
N ASN A 130 2.70 13.86 -4.77
CA ASN A 130 2.89 14.89 -3.74
C ASN A 130 4.36 15.27 -3.55
N ILE A 131 5.31 14.36 -3.78
CA ILE A 131 6.75 14.68 -3.85
C ILE A 131 7.01 15.57 -5.07
N ALA A 132 6.51 15.20 -6.25
CA ALA A 132 6.69 15.99 -7.47
C ALA A 132 6.12 17.41 -7.35
N LYS A 133 4.95 17.58 -6.71
CA LYS A 133 4.36 18.92 -6.45
C LYS A 133 5.24 19.84 -5.59
N ARG A 134 6.22 19.30 -4.86
CA ARG A 134 7.10 20.08 -3.97
C ARG A 134 8.39 20.57 -4.63
N VAL A 135 8.68 20.15 -5.86
CA VAL A 135 9.92 20.52 -6.57
C VAL A 135 10.08 22.04 -6.68
N ALA A 136 9.02 22.76 -7.08
CA ALA A 136 9.04 24.22 -7.17
C ALA A 136 9.28 24.91 -5.80
N SER A 137 8.88 24.27 -4.69
CA SER A 137 9.03 24.84 -3.34
C SER A 137 10.43 24.71 -2.77
N VAL A 138 11.32 23.95 -3.41
CA VAL A 138 12.71 23.74 -2.96
C VAL A 138 13.74 24.21 -3.99
N GLU A 139 13.30 24.91 -5.04
CA GLU A 139 14.13 25.32 -6.17
C GLU A 139 15.34 26.18 -5.78
N ASP A 140 15.21 27.05 -4.78
CA ASP A 140 16.32 27.89 -4.29
C ASP A 140 17.06 27.32 -3.07
N SER A 141 16.64 26.14 -2.59
CA SER A 141 17.22 25.53 -1.39
C SER A 141 18.69 25.15 -1.60
N ARG A 142 19.53 25.29 -0.56
CA ARG A 142 20.91 24.74 -0.55
C ARG A 142 21.12 23.72 0.58
N ILE A 143 20.02 23.15 1.07
CA ILE A 143 19.99 22.24 2.22
C ILE A 143 20.58 20.88 1.82
N ARG A 144 21.70 20.49 2.44
CA ARG A 144 22.45 19.27 2.11
C ARG A 144 21.69 17.95 2.34
N PRO A 145 20.84 17.80 3.38
CA PRO A 145 20.04 16.59 3.61
C PRO A 145 19.19 16.10 2.45
N ILE A 146 18.95 16.93 1.42
CA ILE A 146 18.34 16.49 0.18
C ILE A 146 19.06 15.27 -0.44
N SER A 147 20.36 15.13 -0.20
CA SER A 147 21.18 14.00 -0.68
C SER A 147 20.87 12.64 -0.03
N LEU A 148 20.18 12.62 1.12
CA LEU A 148 19.76 11.38 1.79
C LEU A 148 18.43 10.84 1.26
N LEU A 149 17.59 11.71 0.68
CA LEU A 149 16.26 11.35 0.17
C LEU A 149 16.29 10.30 -0.96
N PRO A 150 17.24 10.32 -1.92
CA PRO A 150 17.30 9.31 -2.97
C PRO A 150 17.46 7.89 -2.45
N GLU A 151 18.27 7.70 -1.40
CA GLU A 151 18.48 6.36 -0.83
C GLU A 151 17.24 5.88 -0.08
N MET A 152 16.60 6.75 0.71
CA MET A 152 15.32 6.45 1.33
C MET A 152 14.24 6.10 0.30
N ALA A 153 14.21 6.81 -0.83
CA ALA A 153 13.27 6.55 -1.92
C ALA A 153 13.55 5.22 -2.63
N ARG A 154 14.82 4.86 -2.82
CA ARG A 154 15.22 3.56 -3.38
C ARG A 154 14.71 2.42 -2.50
N ILE A 155 14.94 2.49 -1.18
CA ILE A 155 14.49 1.46 -0.24
C ILE A 155 12.97 1.35 -0.23
N ALA A 156 12.25 2.48 -0.17
CA ALA A 156 10.80 2.48 -0.19
C ALA A 156 10.23 1.89 -1.50
N ALA A 157 10.82 2.22 -2.65
CA ALA A 157 10.43 1.63 -3.94
C ALA A 157 10.73 0.12 -4.01
N GLU A 158 11.85 -0.34 -3.46
CA GLU A 158 12.18 -1.77 -3.36
C GLU A 158 11.21 -2.54 -2.47
N MET A 159 10.72 -1.94 -1.38
CA MET A 159 9.67 -2.56 -0.55
C MET A 159 8.37 -2.74 -1.33
N VAL A 160 7.99 -1.75 -2.16
CA VAL A 160 6.81 -1.85 -3.05
C VAL A 160 7.01 -2.94 -4.09
N HIS A 161 8.19 -3.00 -4.71
CA HIS A 161 8.52 -4.04 -5.67
C HIS A 161 8.42 -5.45 -5.06
N ASP A 162 9.13 -5.68 -3.95
CA ASP A 162 9.19 -6.97 -3.28
C ASP A 162 7.81 -7.47 -2.84
N VAL A 163 6.96 -6.57 -2.36
CA VAL A 163 5.63 -6.95 -1.87
C VAL A 163 4.66 -7.28 -3.01
N LEU A 164 4.79 -6.63 -4.16
CA LEU A 164 4.00 -6.95 -5.34
C LEU A 164 4.47 -8.24 -6.01
N ASP A 165 5.78 -8.51 -5.98
CA ASP A 165 6.34 -9.82 -6.34
C ASP A 165 5.79 -10.93 -5.43
N ALA A 166 5.71 -10.68 -4.12
CA ALA A 166 5.12 -11.60 -3.17
C ALA A 166 3.62 -11.82 -3.46
N PHE A 167 2.88 -10.76 -3.81
CA PHE A 167 1.47 -10.84 -4.18
C PHE A 167 1.26 -11.67 -5.45
N ALA A 168 2.04 -11.39 -6.50
CA ALA A 168 1.96 -12.12 -7.77
C ALA A 168 2.25 -13.61 -7.59
N ALA A 169 3.23 -13.96 -6.75
CA ALA A 169 3.61 -15.33 -6.45
C ALA A 169 2.75 -16.00 -5.36
N ARG A 170 1.84 -15.27 -4.72
CA ARG A 170 1.11 -15.70 -3.51
C ARG A 170 2.03 -16.22 -2.39
N ASP A 171 3.18 -15.58 -2.21
CA ASP A 171 4.23 -16.04 -1.31
C ASP A 171 4.18 -15.30 0.04
N ALA A 172 3.57 -15.94 1.03
CA ALA A 172 3.46 -15.41 2.39
C ALA A 172 4.83 -15.16 3.05
N ARG A 173 5.86 -15.95 2.72
CA ARG A 173 7.19 -15.80 3.33
C ARG A 173 7.89 -14.56 2.78
N LYS A 174 7.81 -14.34 1.47
CA LYS A 174 8.32 -13.10 0.85
C LYS A 174 7.60 -11.88 1.40
N ALA A 175 6.28 -11.95 1.55
CA ALA A 175 5.51 -10.86 2.16
C ALA A 175 6.00 -10.55 3.58
N ALA A 176 6.15 -11.56 4.44
CA ALA A 176 6.63 -11.36 5.82
C ALA A 176 8.03 -10.70 5.86
N ALA A 177 8.92 -11.01 4.91
CA ALA A 177 10.27 -10.43 4.85
C ALA A 177 10.27 -8.93 4.51
N VAL A 178 9.23 -8.40 3.86
CA VAL A 178 9.12 -6.95 3.57
C VAL A 178 8.93 -6.15 4.87
N VAL A 179 8.17 -6.71 5.82
CA VAL A 179 7.85 -6.04 7.10
C VAL A 179 9.10 -5.73 7.91
N GLU A 180 10.14 -6.57 7.83
CA GLU A 180 11.40 -6.35 8.55
C GLU A 180 12.23 -5.18 7.98
N ARG A 181 11.98 -4.78 6.73
CA ARG A 181 12.74 -3.70 6.06
C ARG A 181 12.21 -2.30 6.36
N ASP A 182 10.99 -2.19 6.88
CA ASP A 182 10.34 -0.93 7.26
C ASP A 182 11.17 -0.13 8.27
N ALA A 183 11.85 -0.82 9.20
CA ALA A 183 12.73 -0.21 10.18
C ALA A 183 13.86 0.63 9.55
N ALA A 184 14.37 0.22 8.39
CA ALA A 184 15.39 0.98 7.69
C ALA A 184 14.84 2.32 7.15
N VAL A 185 13.60 2.33 6.65
CA VAL A 185 12.94 3.56 6.17
C VAL A 185 12.68 4.51 7.33
N ASP A 186 12.22 4.00 8.48
CA ASP A 186 12.03 4.77 9.70
C ASP A 186 13.32 5.42 10.20
N ASP A 187 14.44 4.67 10.18
CA ASP A 187 15.75 5.18 10.58
C ASP A 187 16.23 6.30 9.65
N PHE A 188 16.04 6.15 8.33
CA PHE A 188 16.33 7.20 7.36
C PHE A 188 15.48 8.45 7.60
N TYR A 189 14.18 8.28 7.81
CA TYR A 189 13.27 9.38 8.12
C TYR A 189 13.73 10.15 9.37
N ASN A 190 14.04 9.45 10.46
CA ASN A 190 14.49 10.05 11.71
C ASN A 190 15.82 10.80 11.55
N SER A 191 16.76 10.24 10.78
CA SER A 191 18.03 10.89 10.47
C SER A 191 17.84 12.19 9.68
N ILE A 192 17.02 12.15 8.62
CA ILE A 192 16.69 13.31 7.78
C ILE A 192 15.96 14.37 8.61
N PHE A 193 14.99 13.97 9.45
CA PHE A 193 14.25 14.85 10.34
C PHE A 193 15.18 15.67 11.24
N ARG A 194 16.08 14.99 11.96
CA ARG A 194 17.05 15.65 12.86
C ARG A 194 17.97 16.60 12.10
N SER A 195 18.46 16.17 10.94
CA SER A 195 19.38 16.99 10.13
C SER A 195 18.70 18.24 9.57
N LEU A 196 17.43 18.13 9.13
CA LEU A 196 16.64 19.27 8.69
C LEU A 196 16.39 20.26 9.84
N LEU A 197 16.09 19.78 11.05
CA LEU A 197 15.94 20.65 12.23
C LEU A 197 17.21 21.45 12.52
N THR A 198 18.39 20.82 12.46
CA THR A 198 19.67 21.54 12.64
C THR A 198 19.80 22.68 11.63
N HIS A 199 19.48 22.45 10.35
CA HIS A 199 19.52 23.51 9.35
C HIS A 199 18.49 24.63 9.57
N MET A 200 17.31 24.32 10.10
CA MET A 200 16.32 25.34 10.49
C MET A 200 16.85 26.22 11.63
N MET A 201 17.55 25.62 12.60
CA MET A 201 18.16 26.33 13.73
C MET A 201 19.36 27.19 13.31
N GLU A 202 20.14 26.76 12.31
CA GLU A 202 21.26 27.54 11.75
C GLU A 202 20.80 28.84 11.08
N SER A 203 19.65 28.84 10.40
CA SER A 203 19.11 30.04 9.75
C SER A 203 17.60 29.95 9.55
N PRO A 204 16.82 30.98 9.97
CA PRO A 204 15.39 31.04 9.71
C PRO A 204 15.00 30.97 8.22
N HIS A 205 15.89 31.38 7.32
CA HIS A 205 15.67 31.29 5.87
C HIS A 205 15.54 29.83 5.38
N ASN A 206 16.05 28.86 6.16
CA ASN A 206 15.95 27.45 5.84
C ASN A 206 14.61 26.82 6.25
N ILE A 207 13.80 27.48 7.09
CA ILE A 207 12.57 26.90 7.66
C ILE A 207 11.64 26.40 6.56
N THR A 208 11.29 27.26 5.60
CA THR A 208 10.38 26.90 4.51
C THR A 208 10.93 25.74 3.66
N PRO A 209 12.11 25.83 3.02
CA PRO A 209 12.62 24.73 2.20
C PRO A 209 12.85 23.44 3.00
N ALA A 210 13.33 23.52 4.24
CA ALA A 210 13.49 22.34 5.10
C ALA A 210 12.15 21.68 5.42
N THR A 211 11.08 22.46 5.60
CA THR A 211 9.73 21.95 5.82
C THR A 211 9.21 21.20 4.60
N HIS A 212 9.44 21.71 3.38
CA HIS A 212 9.08 21.00 2.16
C HIS A 212 9.85 19.68 2.02
N LEU A 213 11.15 19.66 2.34
CA LEU A 213 11.95 18.43 2.35
C LEU A 213 11.49 17.44 3.42
N LEU A 214 11.05 17.92 4.59
CA LEU A 214 10.48 17.06 5.61
C LEU A 214 9.20 16.37 5.13
N PHE A 215 8.34 17.09 4.43
CA PHE A 215 7.15 16.47 3.82
C PHE A 215 7.50 15.46 2.73
N VAL A 216 8.59 15.66 1.97
CA VAL A 216 9.09 14.63 1.04
C VAL A 216 9.53 13.40 1.81
N ALA A 217 10.35 13.54 2.86
CA ALA A 217 10.79 12.42 3.69
C ALA A 217 9.58 11.67 4.29
N ARG A 218 8.56 12.41 4.76
CA ARG A 218 7.35 11.80 5.31
C ARG A 218 6.54 11.03 4.27
N ASN A 219 6.46 11.53 3.03
CA ASN A 219 5.79 10.79 1.96
C ASN A 219 6.53 9.48 1.64
N LEU A 220 7.87 9.47 1.70
CA LEU A 220 8.66 8.23 1.54
C LEU A 220 8.43 7.25 2.69
N GLU A 221 8.36 7.72 3.93
CA GLU A 221 8.01 6.88 5.10
C GLU A 221 6.63 6.24 4.92
N ARG A 222 5.63 7.04 4.50
CA ARG A 222 4.29 6.52 4.22
C ARG A 222 4.27 5.46 3.13
N ILE A 223 5.13 5.56 2.12
CA ILE A 223 5.25 4.53 1.07
C ILE A 223 5.76 3.23 1.68
N GLY A 224 6.79 3.26 2.54
CA GLY A 224 7.27 2.08 3.27
C GLY A 224 6.18 1.44 4.13
N ASP A 225 5.50 2.27 4.93
CA ASP A 225 4.36 1.87 5.78
C ASP A 225 3.24 1.17 4.95
N HIS A 226 2.97 1.68 3.74
CA HIS A 226 1.98 1.08 2.85
C HIS A 226 2.45 -0.21 2.18
N ALA A 227 3.73 -0.33 1.83
CA ALA A 227 4.29 -1.60 1.37
C ALA A 227 4.15 -2.67 2.46
N THR A 228 4.38 -2.32 3.73
CA THR A 228 4.15 -3.18 4.89
C THR A 228 2.68 -3.58 5.03
N ASN A 229 1.75 -2.65 4.83
CA ASN A 229 0.30 -2.97 4.85
C ASN A 229 -0.08 -3.92 3.71
N VAL A 230 0.49 -3.77 2.50
CA VAL A 230 0.30 -4.73 1.40
C VAL A 230 0.83 -6.10 1.81
N ALA A 231 1.99 -6.16 2.48
CA ALA A 231 2.59 -7.42 2.90
C ALA A 231 1.68 -8.19 3.86
N GLU A 232 1.07 -7.50 4.82
CA GLU A 232 0.07 -8.09 5.72
C GLU A 232 -1.14 -8.64 4.95
N MET A 233 -1.61 -7.93 3.92
CA MET A 233 -2.73 -8.37 3.07
C MET A 233 -2.37 -9.60 2.23
N VAL A 234 -1.16 -9.64 1.66
CA VAL A 234 -0.65 -10.80 0.90
C VAL A 234 -0.54 -12.02 1.80
N TYR A 235 0.02 -11.84 3.00
CA TYR A 235 0.15 -12.92 3.99
C TYR A 235 -1.22 -13.49 4.35
N PHE A 236 -2.20 -12.62 4.64
CA PHE A 236 -3.56 -13.04 4.96
C PHE A 236 -4.26 -13.74 3.78
N ALA A 237 -4.10 -13.24 2.55
CA ALA A 237 -4.67 -13.87 1.37
C ALA A 237 -4.16 -15.32 1.22
N ALA A 238 -2.85 -15.50 1.32
CA ALA A 238 -2.18 -16.79 1.14
C ALA A 238 -2.46 -17.79 2.28
N THR A 239 -2.57 -17.33 3.53
CA THR A 239 -2.62 -18.21 4.71
C THR A 239 -4.00 -18.28 5.38
N GLY A 240 -4.77 -17.20 5.33
CA GLY A 240 -5.96 -17.01 6.15
C GLY A 240 -5.68 -16.49 7.56
N GLU A 241 -4.42 -16.26 7.91
CA GLU A 241 -4.00 -15.78 9.23
C GLU A 241 -3.43 -14.36 9.12
N TYR A 242 -3.54 -13.59 10.20
CA TYR A 242 -2.92 -12.27 10.27
C TYR A 242 -1.46 -12.39 10.71
N LEU A 243 -0.58 -11.59 10.12
CA LEU A 243 0.78 -11.42 10.62
C LEU A 243 0.71 -10.81 12.03
N GLY A 244 1.51 -11.30 12.98
CA GLY A 244 1.48 -10.87 14.38
C GLY A 244 1.84 -9.38 14.59
N ASP A 245 1.55 -8.86 15.79
CA ASP A 245 1.74 -7.44 16.12
C ASP A 245 3.17 -6.95 15.89
N ARG A 246 3.28 -5.81 15.20
CA ARG A 246 4.53 -5.13 14.88
C ARG A 246 5.15 -4.46 16.11
N HIS A 247 6.44 -4.63 16.32
CA HIS A 247 7.24 -3.67 17.10
C HIS A 247 7.65 -2.52 16.18
N LYS A 248 6.83 -1.46 16.08
CA LYS A 248 7.29 -0.22 15.45
C LYS A 248 8.49 0.32 16.24
N GLY A 249 9.55 0.74 15.55
CA GLY A 249 10.71 1.39 16.17
C GLY A 249 10.26 2.58 17.03
N ALA A 250 11.02 2.90 18.07
CA ALA A 250 10.65 4.01 18.96
C ALA A 250 10.48 5.30 18.16
N ASP A 251 9.31 5.95 18.26
CA ASP A 251 9.09 7.27 17.66
C ASP A 251 9.98 8.28 18.37
N THR A 252 11.12 8.57 17.75
CA THR A 252 12.11 9.52 18.29
C THR A 252 11.87 10.94 17.80
N THR A 253 10.77 11.21 17.10
CA THR A 253 10.32 12.59 16.79
C THR A 253 9.60 13.24 17.96
N ALA A 254 9.23 12.46 18.99
CA ALA A 254 8.79 12.96 20.28
C ALA A 254 9.94 13.72 20.97
N ILE A 255 10.03 15.03 20.72
CA ILE A 255 10.91 15.93 21.47
C ILE A 255 10.44 15.90 22.93
N GLY A 256 11.29 15.42 23.84
CA GLY A 256 10.98 15.35 25.26
C GLY A 256 10.49 16.69 25.81
N ALA A 257 9.26 16.73 26.30
CA ALA A 257 8.65 17.87 26.98
C ALA A 257 9.24 18.09 28.40
N GLY A 258 10.55 17.90 28.58
CA GLY A 258 11.20 17.80 29.88
C GLY A 258 12.46 18.63 30.00
N ALA A 259 12.44 19.91 29.59
CA ALA A 259 13.56 20.83 29.87
C ALA A 259 13.20 22.33 29.79
N ILE A 260 11.94 22.72 29.96
CA ILE A 260 11.51 24.14 30.01
C ILE A 260 10.57 24.36 31.18
N GLY A 261 11.12 24.43 32.40
CA GLY A 261 10.32 24.64 33.60
C GLY A 261 11.08 24.46 34.90
N ALA A 262 12.24 25.08 35.04
CA ALA A 262 12.89 25.26 36.33
C ALA A 262 13.63 26.60 36.33
N GLU A 263 12.90 27.68 36.60
CA GLU A 263 13.53 28.90 37.08
C GLU A 263 14.03 28.66 38.52
N PRO A 264 15.27 29.04 38.86
CA PRO A 264 15.70 29.08 40.24
C PRO A 264 15.15 30.35 40.88
N ASN A 265 14.41 30.18 41.98
CA ASN A 265 13.97 31.26 42.85
C ASN A 265 15.13 32.22 43.20
N GLY A 266 14.92 33.50 42.93
CA GLY A 266 15.74 34.62 43.39
C GLY A 266 14.87 35.84 43.63
#